data_AF-A0A536LJZ3-F1
#
_entry.id   AF-A0A536LJZ3-F1
#
_cell.length_a   1.000
_cell.length_b   1.000
_cell.length_c   1.000
_cell.angle_alpha   90.00
_cell.angle_beta   90.00
_cell.angle_gamma   90.00
#
_symmetry.space_group_name_H-M   'P 1'
#
loop_
_entity.id
_entity.type
_entity.pdbx_description
1 polymer ?
#
loop_
_entity_poly.entity_id
_entity_poly.type
_entity_poly.pdbx_seq_one_letter_code
_entity_poly.pdbx_strand_id
1 'polypeptide(L)'
;MAAPRRRLVLNPDARELEAQRVACSYLVKGCERALFDFGLIAGEMGGVEAARIDERAAHIMHGVLGSWRDTLSLLTDHLTDRDFAASSDVWTVMRTAATRNAAINTQLD
;
A
#
# COMPACT_ATOMS: atom_id res chain seq x y z
N MET A 1 23.07 -20.49 -18.06
CA MET A 1 23.37 -19.10 -17.65
C MET A 1 22.05 -18.37 -17.45
N ALA A 2 21.67 -18.10 -16.20
CA ALA A 2 20.42 -17.38 -15.91
C ALA A 2 20.63 -15.88 -16.13
N ALA A 3 19.85 -15.28 -17.03
CA ALA A 3 19.90 -13.85 -17.29
C ALA A 3 19.61 -13.06 -16.00
N PRO A 4 20.33 -11.96 -15.72
CA PRO A 4 20.03 -11.10 -14.60
C PRO A 4 18.64 -10.51 -14.81
N ARG A 5 17.70 -10.85 -13.92
CA ARG A 5 16.39 -10.21 -13.86
C ARG A 5 16.65 -8.72 -13.60
N ARG A 6 16.64 -7.92 -14.66
CA ARG A 6 16.57 -6.46 -14.56
C ARG A 6 15.31 -6.16 -13.77
N ARG A 7 15.49 -5.91 -12.47
CA ARG A 7 14.48 -5.30 -11.62
C ARG A 7 14.34 -3.89 -12.18
N LEU A 8 13.46 -3.73 -13.15
CA LEU A 8 12.92 -2.45 -13.54
C LEU A 8 12.27 -1.91 -12.28
N VAL A 9 13.02 -1.11 -11.52
CA VAL A 9 12.46 -0.21 -10.51
C VAL A 9 11.76 0.87 -11.33
N LEU A 10 10.60 0.50 -11.88
CA LEU A 10 9.63 1.45 -12.35
C LEU A 10 9.22 2.19 -11.08
N ASN A 11 9.59 3.48 -10.98
CA ASN A 11 9.07 4.36 -9.96
C ASN A 11 7.57 4.49 -10.27
N PRO A 12 6.70 3.75 -9.56
CA PRO A 12 5.29 3.66 -9.95
C PRO A 12 4.67 5.06 -9.85
N ASP A 13 3.81 5.40 -10.80
CA ASP A 13 3.05 6.64 -10.70
C ASP A 13 2.03 6.54 -9.55
N ALA A 14 1.41 7.66 -9.17
CA ALA A 14 0.49 7.68 -8.03
C ALA A 14 -0.75 6.79 -8.25
N ARG A 15 -1.18 6.60 -9.51
CA ARG A 15 -2.32 5.73 -9.84
C ARG A 15 -1.96 4.26 -9.66
N GLU A 16 -0.76 3.87 -10.07
CA GLU A 16 -0.26 2.52 -9.90
C GLU A 16 -0.06 2.19 -8.41
N LEU A 17 0.46 3.14 -7.62
CA LEU A 17 0.53 2.99 -6.16
C LEU A 17 -0.84 2.85 -5.51
N GLU A 18 -1.83 3.63 -5.93
CA GLU A 18 -3.21 3.52 -5.43
C GLU A 18 -3.83 2.17 -5.82
N ALA A 19 -3.64 1.72 -7.06
CA ALA A 19 -4.10 0.40 -7.51
C ALA A 19 -3.47 -0.73 -6.70
N GLN A 20 -2.16 -0.63 -6.41
CA GLN A 20 -1.45 -1.56 -5.54
C GLN A 20 -2.00 -1.52 -4.11
N ARG A 21 -2.28 -0.33 -3.57
CA ARG A 21 -2.89 -0.18 -2.23
C ARG A 21 -4.25 -0.89 -2.18
N VAL A 22 -5.10 -0.64 -3.18
CA VAL A 22 -6.41 -1.28 -3.28
C VAL A 22 -6.27 -2.80 -3.36
N ALA A 23 -5.43 -3.32 -4.25
CA ALA A 23 -5.18 -4.76 -4.37
C ALA A 23 -4.66 -5.37 -3.05
N CYS A 24 -3.70 -4.71 -2.40
CA CYS A 24 -3.15 -5.13 -1.10
C CYS A 24 -4.23 -5.16 -0.01
N SER A 25 -5.17 -4.22 -0.01
CA SER A 25 -6.29 -4.21 0.94
C SER A 25 -7.21 -5.42 0.79
N TYR A 26 -7.41 -5.93 -0.43
CA TYR A 26 -8.18 -7.16 -0.67
C TYR A 26 -7.44 -8.39 -0.17
N LEU A 27 -6.11 -8.44 -0.30
CA LEU A 27 -5.30 -9.53 0.22
C LEU A 27 -5.35 -9.59 1.75
N VAL A 28 -5.27 -8.44 2.43
CA VAL A 28 -5.45 -8.35 3.90
C VAL A 28 -6.80 -8.91 4.32
N LYS A 29 -7.89 -8.43 3.70
CA LYS A 29 -9.26 -8.90 4.00
C LYS A 29 -9.43 -10.40 3.74
N GLY A 30 -8.82 -10.91 2.66
CA GLY A 30 -8.84 -12.33 2.34
C GLY A 30 -8.15 -13.18 3.41
N CYS A 31 -6.99 -12.73 3.90
CA CYS A 31 -6.27 -13.41 4.97
C CYS A 31 -7.04 -13.37 6.29
N GLU A 32 -7.66 -12.23 6.65
CA GLU A 32 -8.51 -12.11 7.84
C GLU A 32 -9.72 -13.05 7.79
N ARG A 33 -10.36 -13.16 6.62
CA ARG A 33 -11.47 -14.10 6.42
C ARG A 33 -11.02 -15.55 6.53
N ALA A 34 -9.90 -15.92 5.91
CA ALA A 34 -9.37 -17.28 6.01
C ALA A 34 -9.02 -17.65 7.47
N LEU A 35 -8.45 -16.71 8.23
CA LEU A 35 -8.18 -16.90 9.66
C LEU A 35 -9.45 -17.10 10.48
N PHE A 36 -10.53 -16.38 10.14
CA PHE A 36 -11.84 -16.61 10.74
C PHE A 36 -12.38 -18.01 10.40
N ASP A 37 -12.24 -18.45 9.15
CA ASP A 37 -12.70 -19.78 8.71
C ASP A 37 -11.95 -20.92 9.42
N PHE A 38 -10.63 -20.77 9.65
CA PHE A 38 -9.86 -21.72 10.48
C PHE A 38 -10.37 -21.80 11.93
N GLY A 39 -10.94 -20.71 12.47
CA GLY A 39 -11.54 -20.66 13.80
C GLY A 39 -13.03 -21.08 13.84
N LEU A 40 -13.75 -21.02 12.72
CA LEU A 40 -15.19 -21.34 12.64
C LEU A 40 -15.46 -22.80 12.24
N ILE A 41 -14.56 -23.45 11.51
CA ILE A 41 -14.72 -24.85 11.04
C ILE A 41 -14.28 -25.88 12.10
N ALA A 42 -13.62 -25.46 13.18
CA ALA A 42 -13.28 -26.33 14.31
C ALA A 42 -14.50 -26.91 15.06
N GLY A 43 -15.73 -26.48 14.71
CA GLY A 43 -17.00 -26.98 15.26
C GLY A 43 -17.53 -28.29 14.68
N GLU A 44 -16.97 -28.81 13.58
CA GLU A 44 -17.42 -30.07 12.97
C GLU A 44 -16.25 -31.06 12.80
N MET A 45 -15.95 -31.80 13.88
CA MET A 45 -15.45 -33.18 13.90
C MET A 45 -14.45 -33.65 12.81
N GLY A 46 -13.58 -32.78 12.31
CA GLY A 46 -12.39 -33.17 11.56
C GLY A 46 -11.40 -33.82 12.53
N GLY A 47 -10.92 -35.03 12.20
CA GLY A 47 -9.97 -35.76 13.06
C GLY A 47 -8.75 -34.89 13.46
N VAL A 48 -8.07 -35.28 14.54
CA VAL A 48 -6.93 -34.55 15.15
C VAL A 48 -5.90 -34.02 14.14
N GLU A 49 -5.71 -34.72 13.01
CA GLU A 49 -4.81 -34.30 11.94
C GLU A 49 -5.32 -33.10 11.13
N ALA A 50 -6.63 -33.01 10.83
CA ALA A 50 -7.22 -31.85 10.16
C ALA A 50 -7.11 -30.61 11.05
N ALA A 51 -7.39 -30.75 12.35
CA ALA A 51 -7.20 -29.68 13.32
C ALA A 51 -5.75 -29.18 13.40
N ARG A 52 -4.76 -30.08 13.29
CA ARG A 52 -3.33 -29.71 13.26
C ARG A 52 -2.92 -29.03 11.96
N ILE A 53 -3.45 -29.47 10.82
CA ILE A 53 -3.21 -28.85 9.52
C ILE A 53 -3.82 -27.44 9.50
N ASP A 54 -5.04 -27.27 10.02
CA ASP A 54 -5.71 -25.97 10.11
C ASP A 54 -4.97 -25.02 11.07
N GLU A 55 -4.46 -25.53 12.21
CA GLU A 55 -3.60 -24.76 13.12
C GLU A 55 -2.32 -24.28 12.42
N ARG A 56 -1.65 -25.17 11.67
CA ARG A 56 -0.44 -24.80 10.92
C ARG A 56 -0.75 -23.81 9.80
N ALA A 57 -1.86 -23.99 9.10
CA ALA A 57 -2.30 -23.08 8.05
C ALA A 57 -2.64 -21.70 8.62
N ALA A 58 -3.33 -21.63 9.77
CA ALA A 58 -3.61 -20.40 10.49
C ALA A 58 -2.32 -19.68 10.91
N HIS A 59 -1.33 -20.41 11.44
CA HIS A 59 -0.03 -19.82 11.79
C HIS A 59 0.69 -19.22 10.57
N ILE A 60 0.71 -19.92 9.43
CA ILE A 60 1.28 -19.39 8.18
C ILE A 60 0.49 -18.16 7.72
N MET A 61 -0.85 -18.22 7.77
CA MET A 61 -1.71 -17.13 7.34
C MET A 61 -1.54 -15.88 8.20
N HIS A 62 -1.27 -16.01 9.51
CA HIS A 62 -0.90 -14.89 10.36
C HIS A 62 0.39 -14.20 9.89
N GLY A 63 1.41 -14.96 9.48
CA GLY A 63 2.64 -14.39 8.92
C GLY A 63 2.41 -13.65 7.60
N VAL A 64 1.61 -14.26 6.72
CA VAL A 64 1.21 -13.67 5.43
C VAL A 64 0.41 -12.38 5.65
N LEU A 65 -0.56 -12.38 6.56
CA LEU A 65 -1.35 -11.20 6.94
C LEU A 65 -0.45 -10.07 7.47
N GLY A 66 0.53 -10.39 8.31
CA GLY A 66 1.51 -9.43 8.81
C GLY A 66 2.27 -8.74 7.66
N SER A 67 2.83 -9.54 6.75
CA SER A 67 3.57 -9.00 5.59
C SER A 67 2.70 -8.11 4.69
N TRP A 68 1.43 -8.46 4.49
CA TRP A 68 0.51 -7.63 3.71
C TRP A 68 0.07 -6.36 4.44
N ARG A 69 -0.09 -6.40 5.77
CA ARG A 69 -0.35 -5.20 6.57
C ARG A 69 0.83 -4.23 6.52
N ASP A 70 2.05 -4.73 6.64
CA ASP A 70 3.27 -3.91 6.52
C ASP A 70 3.36 -3.28 5.13
N THR A 71 3.12 -4.08 4.07
CA THR A 71 3.10 -3.60 2.69
C THR A 71 2.02 -2.52 2.49
N LEU A 72 0.82 -2.72 3.05
CA LEU A 72 -0.27 -1.76 2.96
C LEU A 72 0.06 -0.45 3.69
N SER A 73 0.73 -0.53 4.85
CA SER A 73 1.24 0.65 5.56
C SER A 73 2.21 1.43 4.69
N LEU A 74 3.22 0.75 4.13
CA LEU A 74 4.22 1.38 3.26
C LEU A 74 3.58 2.06 2.03
N LEU A 75 2.63 1.40 1.38
CA LEU A 75 1.91 1.98 0.24
C LEU A 75 1.09 3.21 0.64
N THR A 76 0.49 3.19 1.83
CA THR A 76 -0.27 4.33 2.35
C THR A 76 0.65 5.50 2.66
N ASP A 77 1.78 5.25 3.32
CA ASP A 77 2.77 6.27 3.66
C ASP A 77 3.36 6.93 2.39
N HIS A 78 3.66 6.14 1.35
CA HIS A 78 4.18 6.66 0.07
C HIS A 78 3.16 7.54 -0.66
N LEU A 79 1.86 7.23 -0.56
CA LEU A 79 0.81 8.05 -1.14
C LEU A 79 0.65 9.36 -0.36
N THR A 80 0.66 9.30 0.98
CA THR A 80 0.57 10.50 1.81
C THR A 80 1.76 11.43 1.59
N ASP A 81 2.99 10.90 1.54
CA ASP A 81 4.20 11.70 1.29
C ASP A 81 4.16 12.39 -0.09
N ARG A 82 3.64 11.69 -1.11
CA ARG A 82 3.46 12.29 -2.45
C ARG A 82 2.38 13.37 -2.47
N ASP A 83 1.27 13.18 -1.76
CA ASP A 83 0.22 14.19 -1.65
C ASP A 83 0.75 15.46 -0.97
N PHE A 84 1.58 15.31 0.08
CA PHE A 84 2.26 16.44 0.72
C PHE A 84 3.27 17.13 -0.22
N ALA A 85 4.07 16.35 -0.97
CA ALA A 85 5.01 16.91 -1.94
C ALA A 85 4.30 17.69 -3.06
N ALA A 86 3.25 17.12 -3.65
CA ALA A 86 2.45 17.76 -4.68
C ALA A 86 1.77 19.05 -4.17
N SER A 87 1.27 19.05 -2.93
CA SER A 87 0.71 20.25 -2.29
C SER A 87 1.75 21.35 -2.07
N SER A 88 2.96 20.99 -1.64
CA SER A 88 4.09 21.92 -1.46
C SER A 88 4.54 22.56 -2.78
N ASP A 89 4.58 21.78 -3.86
CA ASP A 89 4.95 22.26 -5.20
C ASP A 89 3.90 23.26 -5.74
N VAL A 90 2.61 22.96 -5.56
CA VAL A 90 1.52 23.88 -5.93
C VAL A 90 1.61 25.20 -5.17
N TRP A 91 1.87 25.14 -3.85
CA TRP A 91 2.06 26.34 -3.03
C TRP A 91 3.27 27.17 -3.45
N THR A 92 4.37 26.51 -3.85
CA THR A 92 5.57 27.17 -4.33
C THR A 92 5.31 27.86 -5.66
N VAL A 93 4.64 27.20 -6.60
CA VAL A 93 4.25 27.79 -7.90
C VAL A 93 3.32 28.98 -7.71
N MET A 94 2.31 28.88 -6.84
CA MET A 94 1.43 30.02 -6.54
C MET A 94 2.20 31.20 -5.95
N ARG A 95 3.16 30.96 -5.06
CA ARG A 95 3.99 32.01 -4.47
C ARG A 95 4.89 32.69 -5.50
N THR A 96 5.52 31.92 -6.40
CA THR A 96 6.34 32.45 -7.49
C THR A 96 5.48 33.24 -8.49
N ALA A 97 4.27 32.78 -8.81
CA ALA A 97 3.35 33.51 -9.68
C ALA A 97 2.90 34.84 -9.03
N ALA A 98 2.57 34.82 -7.74
CA ALA A 98 2.17 36.01 -7.00
C ALA A 98 3.29 37.06 -6.90
N THR A 99 4.53 36.63 -6.64
CA THR A 99 5.70 37.54 -6.61
C THR A 99 6.05 38.10 -7.99
N ARG A 100 5.89 37.31 -9.07
CA ARG A 100 6.15 37.76 -10.44
C ARG A 100 5.12 38.79 -10.92
N ASN A 101 3.85 38.63 -10.55
CA ASN A 101 2.80 39.62 -10.85
C ASN A 101 3.01 40.93 -10.06
N ALA A 102 3.47 40.86 -8.81
CA ALA A 102 3.79 42.06 -8.03
C ALA A 102 4.93 42.88 -8.66
N ALA A 103 5.97 42.21 -9.18
CA ALA A 103 7.11 42.88 -9.81
C ALA A 103 6.77 43.57 -11.15
N ILE A 104 5.82 43.01 -11.91
CA ILE A 104 5.36 43.60 -13.20
C ILE A 104 4.53 44.86 -12.95
N ASN A 105 3.70 44.88 -11.91
CA ASN A 105 2.86 46.05 -11.59
C ASN A 105 3.66 47.23 -11.02
N THR A 106 4.87 47.02 -10.50
CA THR A 106 5.75 48.09 -10.01
C THR A 106 6.62 48.75 -11.09
N GLN A 107 6.55 48.30 -12.35
CA GLN A 107 7.30 48.89 -13.48
C GLN A 107 6.42 49.71 -14.45
N LEU A 108 5.15 49.92 -14.13
CA LEU A 108 4.19 50.64 -14.97
C LEU A 108 3.74 52.01 -14.41
N ASP A 109 4.40 52.49 -13.35
CA ASP A 109 4.27 53.86 -12.84
C ASP A 109 5.51 54.71 -13.17
#